data_AF-A0A7V2UWP4-F1
#
_entry.id   AF-A0A7V2UWP4-F1
#
_cell.length_a   1.000
_cell.length_b   1.000
_cell.length_c   1.000
_cell.angle_alpha   90.00
_cell.angle_beta   90.00
_cell.angle_gamma   90.00
#
_symmetry.space_group_name_H-M   'P 1'
#
loop_
_entity.id
_entity.type
_entity.pdbx_description
1 polymer ?
#
loop_
_entity_poly.entity_id
_entity_poly.type
_entity_poly.pdbx_seq_one_letter_code
_entity_poly.pdbx_strand_id
1 'polypeptide(L)' 'MSLEKFDQLAGAVAEARKEYEAFAGGKKVAATRARKHLQEVKRLAQEIRNDIQSARKPAADGPAAPPSPAP' A
#
# COMPACT_ATOMS: atom_id res chain seq x y z
N MET A 1 -2.80 14.27 -9.71
CA MET A 1 -2.83 13.27 -8.62
C MET A 1 -4.11 13.50 -7.86
N SER A 2 -5.00 12.50 -7.78
CA SER A 2 -6.23 12.60 -7.01
C SER A 2 -5.95 12.27 -5.54
N LEU A 3 -6.62 12.96 -4.61
CA LEU A 3 -6.50 12.71 -3.16
C LEU A 3 -7.25 11.46 -2.70
N GLU A 4 -8.09 10.88 -3.56
CA GLU A 4 -8.94 9.72 -3.23
C GLU A 4 -8.15 8.54 -2.65
N LYS A 5 -6.96 8.22 -3.20
CA LYS A 5 -6.12 7.13 -2.67
C LYS A 5 -5.62 7.43 -1.26
N PHE A 6 -5.35 8.70 -0.96
CA PHE A 6 -4.96 9.14 0.39
C PHE A 6 -6.13 9.03 1.37
N ASP A 7 -7.33 9.41 0.95
CA ASP A 7 -8.54 9.26 1.77
C ASP A 7 -8.86 7.78 2.04
N GLN A 8 -8.71 6.91 1.03
CA GLN A 8 -8.82 5.46 1.18
C GLN A 8 -7.77 4.90 2.16
N LEU A 9 -6.52 5.37 2.07
CA LEU A 9 -5.45 5.00 2.99
C LEU A 9 -5.81 5.39 4.43
N ALA A 10 -6.27 6.62 4.65
CA ALA A 10 -6.69 7.11 5.96
C ALA A 10 -7.86 6.28 6.53
N GLY A 11 -8.85 5.94 5.70
CA GLY A 11 -9.95 5.05 6.07
C GLY A 11 -9.47 3.66 6.46
N ALA A 12 -8.55 3.07 5.69
CA ALA A 12 -7.98 1.76 6.00
C ALA A 12 -7.20 1.76 7.32
N VAL A 13 -6.48 2.84 7.64
CA VAL A 13 -5.80 3.02 8.94
C VAL A 13 -6.82 3.11 10.09
N ALA A 14 -7.92 3.84 9.90
CA ALA A 14 -8.95 3.96 10.92
C ALA A 14 -9.61 2.60 11.25
N GLU A 15 -9.95 1.80 10.23
CA GLU A 15 -10.51 0.46 10.43
C GLU A 15 -9.48 -0.51 11.04
N ALA A 16 -8.21 -0.45 10.61
CA ALA A 16 -7.13 -1.22 11.23
C ALA A 16 -7.00 -0.93 12.72
N ARG A 17 -7.06 0.34 13.11
CA ARG A 17 -7.02 0.77 14.51
C ARG A 17 -8.20 0.22 15.31
N LYS A 18 -9.42 0.34 14.79
CA LYS A 18 -10.63 -0.15 15.44
C LYS A 18 -10.60 -1.66 15.68
N GLU A 19 -10.17 -2.44 14.68
CA GLU A 19 -10.01 -3.89 14.82
C GLU A 19 -8.87 -4.26 15.79
N TYR A 20 -7.78 -3.47 15.81
CA TYR A 20 -6.70 -3.67 16.77
C TYR A 20 -7.14 -3.37 18.22
N GLU A 21 -7.91 -2.31 18.45
CA GLU A 21 -8.51 -2.01 19.76
C GLU A 21 -9.44 -3.13 20.21
N ALA A 22 -10.27 -3.65 19.30
CA ALA A 22 -11.13 -4.80 19.59
C ALA A 22 -10.32 -6.07 19.92
N PHE A 23 -9.20 -6.30 19.23
CA PHE A 23 -8.28 -7.40 19.51
C PHE A 23 -7.60 -7.24 20.88
N ALA A 24 -7.13 -6.03 21.22
CA ALA A 24 -6.55 -5.71 22.52
C ALA A 24 -7.57 -5.92 23.65
N GLY A 25 -8.86 -5.68 23.39
CA GLY A 25 -9.98 -6.04 24.27
C GLY A 25 -10.32 -7.54 24.31
N GLY A 26 -9.51 -8.41 23.70
CA GLY A 26 -9.64 -9.88 23.79
C GLY A 26 -10.39 -10.54 22.63
N LYS A 27 -10.90 -9.79 21.64
CA LYS A 27 -11.61 -10.37 20.48
C LYS A 27 -10.62 -10.95 19.46
N LYS A 28 -10.28 -12.24 19.59
CA LYS A 28 -9.28 -12.93 18.74
C LYS A 28 -9.52 -12.81 17.23
N VAL A 29 -10.78 -12.83 16.77
CA VAL A 29 -11.12 -12.70 15.33
C VAL A 29 -10.72 -11.33 14.77
N ALA A 30 -10.73 -10.28 15.60
CA ALA A 30 -10.35 -8.93 15.21
C ALA A 30 -8.86 -8.84 14.81
N ALA A 31 -7.99 -9.74 15.32
CA ALA A 31 -6.60 -9.81 14.88
C ALA A 31 -6.47 -10.10 13.38
N THR A 32 -7.28 -11.04 12.86
CA THR A 32 -7.27 -11.39 11.43
C THR A 32 -7.74 -10.21 10.59
N ARG A 33 -8.75 -9.46 11.07
CA ARG A 33 -9.28 -8.28 10.37
C ARG A 33 -8.29 -7.12 10.40
N ALA A 34 -7.72 -6.81 11.55
CA ALA A 34 -6.67 -5.80 11.70
C ALA A 34 -5.50 -6.06 10.74
N ARG A 35 -5.01 -7.30 10.66
CA ARG A 35 -3.95 -7.68 9.72
C ARG A 35 -4.34 -7.48 8.25
N LYS A 36 -5.58 -7.78 7.86
CA LYS A 36 -6.09 -7.52 6.50
C LYS A 36 -6.10 -6.03 6.19
N HIS A 37 -6.61 -5.20 7.09
CA HIS A 37 -6.60 -3.75 6.90
C HIS A 37 -5.17 -3.18 6.84
N LEU A 38 -4.25 -3.67 7.67
CA LEU A 38 -2.83 -3.27 7.61
C LEU A 38 -2.16 -3.67 6.28
N GLN A 39 -2.51 -4.83 5.72
CA GLN A 39 -2.02 -5.23 4.40
C GLN A 39 -2.52 -4.28 3.30
N GLU A 40 -3.77 -3.83 3.41
CA GLU A 40 -4.35 -2.85 2.49
C GLU A 40 -3.69 -1.47 2.62
N VAL A 41 -3.40 -1.02 3.85
CA VAL A 41 -2.62 0.20 4.12
C VAL A 41 -1.26 0.13 3.42
N LYS A 42 -0.55 -1.00 3.51
CA LYS A 42 0.73 -1.20 2.81
C LYS A 42 0.57 -1.08 1.29
N ARG A 43 -0.49 -1.67 0.72
CA ARG A 43 -0.76 -1.62 -0.72
C ARG A 43 -1.02 -0.19 -1.19
N LEU A 44 -1.97 0.50 -0.56
CA LEU A 44 -2.36 1.87 -0.92
C LEU A 44 -1.18 2.86 -0.78
N ALA A 45 -0.41 2.75 0.30
CA ALA A 45 0.79 3.57 0.49
C ALA A 45 1.83 3.35 -0.61
N GLN A 46 2.04 2.10 -1.04
CA GLN A 46 2.97 1.79 -2.13
C GLN A 46 2.47 2.33 -3.47
N GLU A 47 1.18 2.23 -3.76
CA GLU A 47 0.60 2.78 -5.00
C GLU A 47 0.76 4.30 -5.06
N ILE A 48 0.45 5.01 -3.97
CA ILE A 48 0.68 6.45 -3.87
C ILE A 48 2.15 6.80 -4.11
N ARG A 49 3.08 6.05 -3.50
CA ARG A 49 4.52 6.24 -3.71
C ARG A 49 4.90 6.04 -5.18
N ASN A 50 4.39 4.99 -5.82
CA ASN A 50 4.65 4.69 -7.22
C ASN A 50 4.11 5.79 -8.14
N ASP A 51 2.93 6.34 -7.84
CA ASP A 51 2.35 7.46 -8.58
C ASP A 51 3.26 8.70 -8.48
N ILE A 52 3.78 8.99 -7.29
CA ILE A 52 4.73 10.09 -7.06
C ILE A 52 6.02 9.89 -7.85
N GLN A 53 6.59 8.68 -7.83
CA GLN A 53 7.80 8.36 -8.57
C GLN A 53 7.59 8.43 -10.09
N SER A 54 6.45 7.93 -10.57
CA SER A 54 6.08 7.97 -11.99
C SER A 54 5.92 9.41 -12.48
N ALA A 55 5.32 10.28 -11.67
CA ALA A 55 5.19 11.70 -12.01
C ALA A 55 6.53 12.47 -12.02
N ARG A 56 7.55 11.96 -11.30
CA ARG A 56 8.90 12.54 -11.28
C ARG A 56 9.80 12.06 -12.40
N LYS A 57 9.43 10.99 -13.12
CA LYS A 57 10.22 10.48 -14.24
C LYS A 57 9.83 11.28 -15.50
N PRO A 58 10.68 12.20 -16.01
CA PRO A 58 10.46 12.71 -17.35
C PRO A 58 10.46 11.51 -18.29
N ALA A 59 9.52 11.49 -19.24
CA ALA A 59 9.43 10.46 -20.27
C ALA A 59 10.73 10.45 -21.09
N ALA A 60 11.72 9.68 -20.64
CA ALA A 60 12.99 9.50 -21.32
C ALA A 60 13.53 8.10 -21.04
N ASP A 61 13.82 7.44 -22.17
CA ASP A 61 14.64 6.24 -22.37
C ASP A 61 14.01 4.86 -22.13
N GLY A 62 13.44 4.32 -23.21
CA GLY A 62 14.07 3.25 -24.01
C GLY A 62 14.02 1.81 -23.46
N PRO A 63 13.88 0.78 -24.31
CA PRO A 63 13.82 -0.60 -23.85
C PRO A 63 15.19 -1.00 -23.31
N ALA A 64 15.26 -1.29 -22.01
CA ALA A 64 16.43 -1.91 -21.41
C ALA A 64 16.66 -3.27 -22.11
N ALA A 65 17.82 -3.39 -22.75
CA ALA A 65 18.27 -4.58 -23.45
C ALA A 65 18.10 -5.86 -22.60
N PRO A 66 17.75 -7.00 -23.20
CA PRO A 66 17.61 -8.26 -22.46
C PRO A 66 18.95 -8.61 -21.80
N PRO A 67 18.96 -9.15 -20.56
CA PRO A 67 20.19 -9.61 -19.95
C PRO A 67 20.76 -10.74 -20.81
N SER A 68 22.00 -10.56 -21.28
CA SER A 68 22.76 -11.63 -21.94
C SER A 68 22.77 -12.88 -21.07
N PRO A 69 22.55 -14.08 -21.64
CA PRO A 69 22.76 -15.31 -20.89
C PRO A 69 24.27 -15.44 -20.60
N ALA A 70 24.62 -15.49 -19.31
CA ALA A 70 25.98 -15.80 -18.86
C ALA A 70 26.30 -17.29 -19.14
N PRO A 71 27.58 -17.64 -19.37
CA PRO A 71 28.03 -18.93 -19.91
C PRO A 71 27.85 -20.12 -18.97
#